data_AF-A0A0F9QXZ7-F1
#
_entry.id   AF-A0A0F9QXZ7-F1
#
_cell.length_a   1.000
_cell.length_b   1.000
_cell.length_c   1.000
_cell.angle_alpha   90.00
_cell.angle_beta   90.00
_cell.angle_gamma   90.00
#
_symmetry.space_group_name_H-M   'P 1'
#
loop_
_entity.id
_entity.type
_entity.pdbx_description
1 polymer ?
#
loop_
_entity_poly.entity_id
_entity_poly.type
_entity_poly.pdbx_seq_one_letter_code
_entity_poly.pdbx_strand_id
1 'polypeptide(L)'
;MTEKNNEDSNENLKNDHDPTKEAFISDMLEMEEEIASEAYELVEHGLHLVDTQFFDDGIEILRQAIGLYAQINREEESKAINEKISEVYLLKEKTFREVETPPEEKAEEFKEEKDEISELIRAEQLLKKAKELVERKEFEVALDIYDEVESIFEQLDKPDERENLDELIEDCYNKKAEFLRTLKKVTSEEVIESLTEPKVSESEEGLKEEKLKQFLEVKKQEEEISSKAYELLDQATELAKSHEYDEALKLYLEGLNLFKKLNWTYEVKKIDDTIALLEKERMVYRKSLEKNKVKEAKEIEKQMQQDEIIDQFVKDREKQEKKAKLERLKEIEFQKLEEDFFKVQINNMANEASNLAHDYDIAMKKAIKEGKLVENCVYPQIIEIYKKIRDILIEKGWNNEAAIYDDTVNVYIQKLDQDKRIRQIEVEKVKKQKATEELLKFQKEDLEISGDVGPISTLDETERKREIEIQNLRNNLDAMTNRAERLAREYDVALRQGRFELKCPYPEIIKIYEQARKMVLEKNLETEVAIFSSQIIAYNKKMEKDIKLRQIEAEK
;
A
#
# COMPACT_ATOMS: atom_id res chain seq x y z
N MET A 1 -3.93 -26.93 -55.54
CA MET A 1 -4.44 -28.10 -54.81
C MET A 1 -5.32 -27.55 -53.69
N THR A 2 -6.62 -27.77 -53.84
CA THR A 2 -7.69 -27.73 -52.81
C THR A 2 -7.77 -26.54 -51.87
N GLU A 3 -8.29 -25.42 -52.40
CA GLU A 3 -9.30 -24.62 -51.70
C GLU A 3 -10.65 -25.33 -51.88
N LYS A 4 -11.33 -25.66 -50.78
CA LYS A 4 -12.72 -26.12 -50.79
C LYS A 4 -13.41 -25.76 -49.48
N ASN A 5 -14.40 -24.87 -49.63
CA ASN A 5 -15.72 -24.90 -49.02
C ASN A 5 -15.82 -25.11 -47.51
N ASN A 6 -16.17 -24.03 -46.80
CA ASN A 6 -17.05 -24.09 -45.63
C ASN A 6 -17.80 -22.76 -45.50
N GLU A 7 -18.74 -22.55 -46.42
CA GLU A 7 -19.91 -21.69 -46.23
C GLU A 7 -21.13 -22.63 -46.19
N ASP A 8 -22.17 -22.22 -45.46
CA ASP A 8 -23.41 -22.96 -45.12
C ASP A 8 -23.38 -23.85 -43.87
N SER A 9 -23.40 -23.19 -42.71
CA SER A 9 -24.02 -23.74 -41.49
C SER A 9 -24.70 -22.61 -40.70
N ASN A 10 -25.60 -21.88 -41.34
CA ASN A 10 -26.49 -20.94 -40.67
C ASN A 10 -27.75 -21.69 -40.19
N GLU A 11 -27.58 -22.54 -39.17
CA GLU A 11 -28.70 -23.18 -38.50
C GLU A 11 -29.33 -22.21 -37.49
N ASN A 12 -30.63 -21.99 -37.67
CA ASN A 12 -31.54 -21.33 -36.74
C ASN A 12 -31.45 -21.92 -35.32
N LEU A 13 -30.50 -21.44 -34.52
CA LEU A 13 -30.54 -21.55 -33.07
C LEU A 13 -31.61 -20.58 -32.58
N LYS A 14 -32.82 -21.10 -32.33
CA LYS A 14 -33.80 -20.43 -31.49
C LYS A 14 -33.13 -20.15 -30.15
N ASN A 15 -32.86 -18.87 -29.90
CA ASN A 15 -32.43 -18.35 -28.61
C ASN A 15 -33.52 -18.66 -27.57
N ASP A 16 -33.44 -19.84 -26.94
CA ASP A 16 -34.03 -20.06 -25.63
C ASP A 16 -33.28 -19.14 -24.66
N HIS A 17 -33.93 -18.04 -24.32
CA HIS A 17 -33.46 -17.04 -23.38
C HIS A 17 -33.44 -17.69 -21.99
N ASP A 18 -32.27 -18.17 -21.57
CA ASP A 18 -32.06 -18.71 -20.23
C ASP A 18 -31.72 -17.55 -19.29
N PRO A 19 -32.67 -17.07 -18.46
CA PRO A 19 -32.45 -15.93 -17.58
C PRO A 19 -31.32 -16.17 -16.57
N THR A 20 -30.95 -17.43 -16.33
CA THR A 20 -29.84 -17.79 -15.45
C THR A 20 -28.49 -17.42 -16.07
N LYS A 21 -28.37 -17.53 -17.40
CA LYS A 21 -27.14 -17.15 -18.12
C LYS A 21 -26.98 -15.64 -18.17
N GLU A 22 -28.08 -14.90 -18.30
CA GLU A 22 -28.03 -13.43 -18.27
C GLU A 22 -27.65 -12.89 -16.90
N ALA A 23 -28.21 -13.46 -15.82
CA ALA A 23 -27.81 -13.10 -14.47
C ALA A 23 -26.32 -13.39 -14.22
N PHE A 24 -25.80 -14.54 -14.66
CA PHE A 24 -24.39 -14.87 -14.54
C PHE A 24 -23.47 -13.94 -15.33
N ILE A 25 -23.87 -13.54 -16.55
CA ILE A 25 -23.11 -12.58 -17.36
C ILE A 25 -23.13 -11.18 -16.71
N SER A 26 -24.26 -10.77 -16.13
CA SER A 26 -24.36 -9.51 -15.39
C SER A 26 -23.43 -9.48 -14.18
N ASP A 27 -23.43 -10.54 -13.37
CA ASP A 27 -22.55 -10.64 -12.20
C ASP A 27 -21.05 -10.66 -12.60
N MET A 28 -20.72 -11.28 -13.73
CA MET A 28 -19.36 -11.25 -14.28
C MET A 28 -18.95 -9.84 -14.73
N LEU A 29 -19.85 -9.10 -15.38
CA LEU A 29 -19.56 -7.73 -15.84
C LEU A 29 -19.36 -6.77 -14.68
N GLU A 30 -20.17 -6.89 -13.61
CA GLU A 30 -19.98 -6.08 -12.39
C GLU A 30 -18.62 -6.36 -11.75
N MET A 31 -18.20 -7.63 -11.68
CA MET A 31 -16.88 -8.01 -11.16
C MET A 31 -15.73 -7.48 -12.04
N GLU A 32 -15.88 -7.52 -13.37
CA GLU A 32 -14.90 -6.94 -14.30
C GLU A 32 -14.77 -5.42 -14.12
N GLU A 33 -15.87 -4.71 -13.85
CA GLU A 33 -15.89 -3.27 -13.61
C GLU A 33 -15.25 -2.89 -12.26
N GLU A 34 -15.46 -3.70 -11.22
CA GLU A 34 -14.79 -3.54 -9.92
C GLU A 34 -13.26 -3.72 -10.04
N ILE A 35 -12.80 -4.80 -10.70
CA ILE A 35 -11.36 -5.06 -10.92
C ILE A 35 -10.73 -3.94 -11.77
N ALA A 36 -11.43 -3.46 -12.81
CA ALA A 36 -10.95 -2.36 -13.63
C ALA A 36 -10.82 -1.05 -12.83
N SER A 37 -11.77 -0.78 -11.94
CA SER A 37 -11.74 0.41 -11.09
C SER A 37 -10.57 0.38 -10.09
N GLU A 38 -10.33 -0.77 -9.45
CA GLU A 38 -9.17 -0.96 -8.56
C GLU A 38 -7.84 -0.80 -9.31
N ALA A 39 -7.73 -1.38 -10.51
CA ALA A 39 -6.55 -1.24 -11.35
C ALA A 39 -6.30 0.23 -11.75
N TYR A 40 -7.36 1.00 -12.01
CA TYR A 40 -7.26 2.43 -12.32
C TYR A 40 -6.73 3.25 -11.13
N GLU A 41 -7.25 3.01 -9.92
CA GLU A 41 -6.78 3.69 -8.70
C GLU A 41 -5.29 3.40 -8.44
N LEU A 42 -4.83 2.17 -8.67
CA LEU A 42 -3.41 1.81 -8.57
C LEU A 42 -2.57 2.57 -9.60
N VAL A 43 -3.03 2.71 -10.84
CA VAL A 43 -2.31 3.49 -11.87
C VAL A 43 -2.17 4.96 -11.45
N GLU A 44 -3.25 5.58 -10.97
CA GLU A 44 -3.23 6.97 -10.51
C GLU A 44 -2.24 7.16 -9.35
N HIS A 45 -2.27 6.26 -8.37
CA HIS A 45 -1.35 6.29 -7.24
C HIS A 45 0.11 6.08 -7.66
N GLY A 46 0.38 5.11 -8.55
CA GLY A 46 1.72 4.84 -9.06
C GLY A 46 2.30 6.03 -9.84
N LEU A 47 1.48 6.71 -10.66
CA LEU A 47 1.88 7.93 -11.36
C LEU A 47 2.16 9.10 -10.41
N HIS A 48 1.36 9.26 -9.36
CA HIS A 48 1.60 10.28 -8.34
C HIS A 48 2.94 10.07 -7.62
N LEU A 49 3.29 8.82 -7.30
CA LEU A 49 4.59 8.48 -6.70
C LEU A 49 5.77 8.86 -7.61
N VAL A 50 5.63 8.60 -8.92
CA VAL A 50 6.62 9.01 -9.93
C VAL A 50 6.80 10.53 -9.98
N ASP A 51 5.70 11.30 -9.96
CA ASP A 51 5.75 12.77 -9.94
C ASP A 51 6.48 13.31 -8.69
N THR A 52 6.36 12.59 -7.57
CA THR A 52 7.07 12.89 -6.32
C THR A 52 8.50 12.31 -6.23
N GLN A 53 9.03 11.78 -7.35
CA GLN A 53 10.37 11.19 -7.47
C GLN A 53 10.60 9.87 -6.70
N PHE A 54 9.55 9.21 -6.22
CA PHE A 54 9.62 7.85 -5.64
C PHE A 54 9.48 6.81 -6.75
N PHE A 55 10.48 6.74 -7.62
CA PHE A 55 10.42 5.95 -8.86
C PHE A 55 10.25 4.44 -8.63
N ASP A 56 10.93 3.88 -7.63
CA ASP A 56 10.88 2.43 -7.38
C ASP A 56 9.50 1.97 -6.87
N ASP A 57 8.95 2.70 -5.89
CA ASP A 57 7.62 2.44 -5.34
C ASP A 57 6.53 2.65 -6.42
N GLY A 58 6.65 3.71 -7.24
CA GLY A 58 5.75 3.96 -8.35
C GLY A 58 5.74 2.83 -9.38
N ILE A 59 6.90 2.28 -9.74
CA ILE A 59 7.02 1.15 -10.67
C ILE A 59 6.38 -0.11 -10.08
N GLU A 60 6.56 -0.38 -8.79
CA GLU A 60 5.98 -1.55 -8.14
C GLU A 60 4.44 -1.51 -8.17
N ILE A 61 3.85 -0.36 -7.83
CA ILE A 61 2.39 -0.16 -7.88
C ILE A 61 1.85 -0.30 -9.31
N LEU A 62 2.56 0.24 -10.31
CA LEU A 62 2.16 0.09 -11.72
C LEU A 62 2.20 -1.39 -12.18
N ARG A 63 3.12 -2.22 -11.65
CA ARG A 63 3.14 -3.66 -11.93
C ARG A 63 1.95 -4.40 -11.31
N GLN A 64 1.49 -3.98 -10.13
CA GLN A 64 0.29 -4.54 -9.52
C GLN A 64 -0.95 -4.26 -10.37
N ALA A 65 -1.08 -3.04 -10.90
CA ALA A 65 -2.16 -2.67 -11.81
C ALA A 65 -2.17 -3.52 -13.10
N ILE A 66 -1.01 -3.83 -13.68
CA ILE A 66 -0.89 -4.76 -14.82
C ILE A 66 -1.44 -6.14 -14.44
N GLY A 67 -1.16 -6.62 -13.22
CA GLY A 67 -1.67 -7.89 -12.71
C GLY A 67 -3.20 -7.95 -12.68
N LEU A 68 -3.86 -6.85 -12.31
CA LEU A 68 -5.33 -6.74 -12.30
C LEU A 68 -5.91 -6.65 -13.73
N TYR A 69 -5.34 -5.80 -14.59
CA TYR A 69 -5.80 -5.69 -15.99
C TYR A 69 -5.66 -7.01 -16.77
N ALA A 70 -4.63 -7.81 -16.46
CA ALA A 70 -4.46 -9.14 -17.05
C ALA A 70 -5.56 -10.14 -16.64
N GLN A 71 -6.15 -10.02 -15.44
CA GLN A 71 -7.24 -10.90 -14.99
C GLN A 71 -8.53 -10.72 -15.79
N ILE A 72 -8.75 -9.49 -16.29
CA ILE A 72 -9.93 -9.12 -17.08
C ILE A 72 -9.64 -9.01 -18.59
N ASN A 73 -8.52 -9.59 -19.06
CA ASN A 73 -8.08 -9.60 -20.46
C ASN A 73 -7.99 -8.22 -21.13
N ARG A 74 -7.63 -7.18 -20.35
CA ARG A 74 -7.38 -5.82 -20.83
C ARG A 74 -5.91 -5.61 -21.21
N GLU A 75 -5.53 -6.22 -22.33
CA GLU A 75 -4.15 -6.25 -22.81
C GLU A 75 -3.63 -4.88 -23.26
N GLU A 76 -4.51 -4.00 -23.78
CA GLU A 76 -4.12 -2.66 -24.25
C GLU A 76 -3.67 -1.77 -23.09
N GLU A 77 -4.42 -1.77 -21.98
CA GLU A 77 -4.09 -1.05 -20.76
C GLU A 77 -2.80 -1.59 -20.13
N SER A 78 -2.64 -2.91 -20.09
CA SER A 78 -1.42 -3.56 -19.62
C SER A 78 -0.19 -3.15 -20.44
N LYS A 79 -0.34 -3.03 -21.75
CA LYS A 79 0.73 -2.57 -22.65
C LYS A 79 1.06 -1.09 -22.42
N ALA A 80 0.04 -0.23 -22.28
CA ALA A 80 0.23 1.19 -22.01
C ALA A 80 0.99 1.43 -20.68
N ILE A 81 0.67 0.66 -19.63
CA ILE A 81 1.38 0.75 -18.36
C ILE A 81 2.84 0.30 -18.48
N ASN A 82 3.14 -0.75 -19.26
CA ASN A 82 4.51 -1.19 -19.51
C ASN A 82 5.34 -0.15 -20.27
N GLU A 83 4.75 0.52 -21.27
CA GLU A 83 5.37 1.66 -21.95
C GLU A 83 5.67 2.78 -20.95
N LYS A 84 4.72 3.07 -20.06
CA LYS A 84 4.91 4.09 -19.03
C LYS A 84 6.02 3.76 -18.04
N ILE A 85 6.09 2.53 -17.54
CA ILE A 85 7.19 2.05 -16.67
C ILE A 85 8.55 2.26 -17.35
N SER A 86 8.64 2.05 -18.67
CA SER A 86 9.87 2.27 -19.43
C SER A 86 10.27 3.76 -19.45
N GLU A 87 9.30 4.67 -19.58
CA GLU A 87 9.55 6.11 -19.45
C GLU A 87 10.02 6.48 -18.03
N VAL A 88 9.45 5.87 -16.99
CA VAL A 88 9.85 6.10 -15.60
C VAL A 88 11.31 5.70 -15.36
N TYR A 89 11.77 4.58 -15.93
CA TYR A 89 13.18 4.20 -15.84
C TYR A 89 14.11 5.24 -16.47
N LEU A 90 13.74 5.80 -17.63
CA LEU A 90 14.52 6.87 -18.27
C LEU A 90 14.54 8.16 -17.44
N LEU A 91 13.41 8.51 -16.81
CA LEU A 91 13.32 9.66 -15.90
C LEU A 91 14.18 9.47 -14.64
N LYS A 92 14.18 8.26 -14.07
CA LYS A 92 15.02 7.88 -12.93
C LYS A 92 16.50 8.02 -13.29
N GLU A 93 16.91 7.55 -14.47
CA GLU A 93 18.30 7.67 -14.92
C GLU A 93 18.71 9.14 -15.12
N LYS A 94 17.84 9.95 -15.73
CA LYS A 94 18.10 11.38 -15.96
C LYS A 94 18.24 12.16 -14.65
N THR A 95 17.34 11.92 -13.69
CA THR A 95 17.39 12.58 -12.38
C THR A 95 18.63 12.18 -11.59
N PHE A 96 19.07 10.93 -11.68
CA PHE A 96 20.31 10.49 -11.04
C PHE A 96 21.54 11.21 -11.60
N ARG A 97 21.64 11.36 -12.93
CA ARG A 97 22.73 12.11 -13.59
C ARG A 97 22.73 13.61 -13.26
N GLU A 98 21.55 14.20 -13.06
CA GLU A 98 21.43 15.62 -12.67
C GLU A 98 21.78 15.87 -11.19
N VAL A 99 21.62 14.88 -10.31
CA VAL A 99 22.02 14.96 -8.89
C VAL A 99 23.53 14.70 -8.71
N GLU A 100 24.13 13.89 -9.58
CA GLU A 100 25.59 13.66 -9.60
C GLU A 100 26.41 14.81 -10.21
N THR A 101 25.79 15.90 -10.67
CA THR A 101 26.51 17.07 -11.18
C THR A 101 26.26 18.32 -10.33
N PRO A 102 27.16 18.64 -9.37
CA PRO A 102 27.09 19.88 -8.60
C PRO A 102 27.29 21.13 -9.49
N PRO A 103 26.68 22.29 -9.15
CA PRO A 103 26.83 23.53 -9.93
C PRO A 103 28.23 24.16 -9.87
N GLU A 104 29.16 23.64 -9.06
CA GLU A 104 30.48 24.25 -8.80
C GLU A 104 31.65 23.52 -9.48
N GLU A 105 31.45 22.34 -10.08
CA GLU A 105 32.55 21.49 -10.57
C GLU A 105 32.98 21.74 -12.03
N LYS A 106 32.51 22.81 -12.69
CA LYS A 106 33.02 23.17 -14.02
C LYS A 106 34.37 23.92 -14.00
N ALA A 107 34.98 24.09 -12.84
CA ALA A 107 36.27 24.75 -12.68
C ALA A 107 37.40 23.87 -12.07
N GLU A 108 37.09 22.69 -11.53
CA GLU A 108 38.08 21.81 -10.87
C GLU A 108 38.43 20.55 -11.66
N GLU A 109 37.52 19.97 -12.47
CA GLU A 109 37.85 18.83 -13.34
C GLU A 109 38.95 19.15 -14.38
N PHE A 110 39.10 20.42 -14.77
CA PHE A 110 40.17 20.84 -15.69
C PHE A 110 41.57 20.96 -15.04
N LYS A 111 41.68 20.79 -13.72
CA LYS A 111 42.96 20.80 -12.99
C LYS A 111 43.45 19.40 -12.64
N GLU A 112 42.58 18.49 -12.20
CA GLU A 112 43.00 17.13 -11.81
C GLU A 112 43.48 16.30 -13.01
N GLU A 113 42.82 16.39 -14.16
CA GLU A 113 43.24 15.70 -15.38
C GLU A 113 44.60 16.22 -15.92
N LYS A 114 44.96 17.46 -15.58
CA LYS A 114 46.25 18.07 -15.94
C LYS A 114 47.40 17.63 -15.05
N ASP A 115 47.12 17.43 -13.76
CA ASP A 115 48.12 17.00 -12.78
C ASP A 115 48.43 15.50 -12.93
N GLU A 116 47.44 14.67 -13.27
CA GLU A 116 47.63 13.24 -13.55
C GLU A 116 48.53 13.01 -14.77
N ILE A 117 48.25 13.73 -15.87
CA ILE A 117 49.06 13.66 -17.10
C ILE A 117 50.49 14.18 -16.85
N SER A 118 50.66 15.18 -15.98
CA SER A 118 51.97 15.75 -15.64
C SER A 118 52.84 14.76 -14.86
N GLU A 119 52.28 14.05 -13.88
CA GLU A 119 53.02 13.06 -13.10
C GLU A 119 53.36 11.80 -13.91
N LEU A 120 52.49 11.39 -14.85
CA LEU A 120 52.80 10.32 -15.81
C LEU A 120 54.00 10.66 -16.71
N ILE A 121 54.05 11.88 -17.26
CA ILE A 121 55.19 12.32 -18.07
C ILE A 121 56.48 12.34 -17.24
N ARG A 122 56.39 12.72 -15.96
CA ARG A 122 57.54 12.70 -15.04
C ARG A 122 58.04 11.27 -14.80
N ALA A 123 57.13 10.32 -14.55
CA ALA A 123 57.47 8.91 -14.37
C ALA A 123 58.20 8.33 -15.60
N GLU A 124 57.73 8.62 -16.82
CA GLU A 124 58.39 8.17 -18.05
C GLU A 124 59.82 8.74 -18.22
N GLN A 125 60.02 10.01 -17.86
CA GLN A 125 61.35 10.65 -17.91
C GLN A 125 62.32 10.02 -16.91
N LEU A 126 61.84 9.72 -15.69
CA LEU A 126 62.61 9.05 -14.66
C LEU A 126 62.99 7.63 -15.09
N LEU A 127 62.06 6.86 -15.65
CA LEU A 127 62.31 5.53 -16.22
C LEU A 127 63.41 5.56 -17.29
N LYS A 128 63.39 6.55 -18.18
CA LYS A 128 64.43 6.70 -19.21
C LYS A 128 65.80 6.98 -18.59
N LYS A 129 65.85 7.85 -17.57
CA LYS A 129 67.08 8.18 -16.85
C LYS A 129 67.65 6.97 -16.09
N ALA A 130 66.79 6.19 -15.43
CA ALA A 130 67.19 4.98 -14.74
C ALA A 130 67.84 3.97 -15.70
N LYS A 131 67.25 3.76 -16.89
CA LYS A 131 67.82 2.89 -17.93
C LYS A 131 69.22 3.34 -18.37
N GLU A 132 69.44 4.64 -18.57
CA GLU A 132 70.77 5.17 -18.90
C GLU A 132 71.81 4.96 -17.78
N LEU A 133 71.40 5.02 -16.50
CA LEU A 133 72.30 4.77 -15.36
C LEU A 133 72.67 3.29 -15.23
N VAL A 134 71.74 2.37 -15.52
CA VAL A 134 72.02 0.94 -15.59
C VAL A 134 73.08 0.64 -16.65
N GLU A 135 73.02 1.28 -17.82
CA GLU A 135 74.04 1.13 -18.87
C GLU A 135 75.41 1.67 -18.44
N ARG A 136 75.43 2.73 -17.63
CA ARG A 136 76.67 3.29 -17.03
C ARG A 136 77.19 2.49 -15.83
N LYS A 137 76.49 1.42 -15.43
CA LYS A 137 76.80 0.55 -14.28
C LYS A 137 76.66 1.25 -12.92
N GLU A 138 75.86 2.32 -12.85
CA GLU A 138 75.52 3.04 -11.62
C GLU A 138 74.23 2.46 -11.01
N PHE A 139 74.30 1.19 -10.59
CA PHE A 139 73.10 0.40 -10.26
C PHE A 139 72.33 0.90 -9.03
N GLU A 140 73.00 1.39 -7.99
CA GLU A 140 72.31 1.88 -6.77
C GLU A 140 71.46 3.12 -7.08
N VAL A 141 72.02 4.06 -7.85
CA VAL A 141 71.32 5.31 -8.24
C VAL A 141 70.16 5.00 -9.18
N ALA A 142 70.27 3.97 -10.01
CA ALA A 142 69.16 3.53 -10.86
C ALA A 142 68.00 2.94 -10.05
N LEU A 143 68.31 2.16 -9.00
CA LEU A 143 67.29 1.59 -8.10
C LEU A 143 66.56 2.67 -7.31
N ASP A 144 67.27 3.67 -6.79
CA ASP A 144 66.65 4.80 -6.09
C ASP A 144 65.64 5.56 -6.98
N ILE A 145 65.90 5.65 -8.30
CA ILE A 145 64.98 6.29 -9.25
C ILE A 145 63.77 5.39 -9.53
N TYR A 146 63.94 4.06 -9.57
CA TYR A 146 62.82 3.15 -9.73
C TYR A 146 61.87 3.20 -8.53
N ASP A 147 62.38 3.32 -7.30
CA ASP A 147 61.56 3.53 -6.10
C ASP A 147 60.74 4.83 -6.17
N GLU A 148 61.32 5.92 -6.73
CA GLU A 148 60.59 7.18 -6.96
C GLU A 148 59.44 7.00 -7.97
N VAL A 149 59.68 6.24 -9.05
CA VAL A 149 58.65 5.91 -10.05
C VAL A 149 57.56 5.02 -9.46
N GLU A 150 57.92 4.05 -8.61
CA GLU A 150 56.96 3.16 -7.95
C GLU A 150 56.00 3.95 -7.05
N SER A 151 56.51 4.96 -6.33
CA SER A 151 55.68 5.86 -5.53
C SER A 151 54.72 6.71 -6.38
N ILE A 152 55.11 7.09 -7.61
CA ILE A 152 54.24 7.82 -8.52
C ILE A 152 53.13 6.89 -9.04
N PHE A 153 53.46 5.67 -9.47
CA PHE A 153 52.46 4.71 -9.92
C PHE A 153 51.50 4.24 -8.81
N GLU A 154 51.95 4.21 -7.55
CA GLU A 154 51.05 3.95 -6.41
C GLU A 154 50.02 5.05 -6.22
N GLN A 155 50.43 6.31 -6.39
CA GLN A 155 49.54 7.46 -6.24
C GLN A 155 48.51 7.54 -7.36
N LEU A 156 48.85 7.00 -8.54
CA LEU A 156 47.99 6.99 -9.74
C LEU A 156 47.13 5.71 -9.86
N ASP A 157 47.24 4.76 -8.93
CA ASP A 157 46.49 3.48 -8.93
C ASP A 157 46.60 2.70 -10.25
N LYS A 158 47.81 2.62 -10.82
CA LYS A 158 48.09 1.95 -12.10
C LYS A 158 48.86 0.63 -11.92
N PRO A 159 48.15 -0.49 -11.66
CA PRO A 159 48.80 -1.77 -11.33
C PRO A 159 49.59 -2.36 -12.50
N ASP A 160 49.14 -2.18 -13.75
CA ASP A 160 49.80 -2.73 -14.94
C ASP A 160 51.17 -2.08 -15.20
N GLU A 161 51.30 -0.78 -14.90
CA GLU A 161 52.56 -0.03 -15.06
C GLU A 161 53.57 -0.39 -13.96
N ARG A 162 53.08 -0.75 -12.77
CA ARG A 162 53.89 -1.26 -11.66
C ARG A 162 54.47 -2.66 -11.95
N GLU A 163 53.69 -3.56 -12.53
CA GLU A 163 54.20 -4.89 -12.93
C GLU A 163 55.36 -4.77 -13.93
N ASN A 164 55.26 -3.86 -14.91
CA ASN A 164 56.34 -3.57 -15.85
C ASN A 164 57.57 -2.92 -15.18
N LEU A 165 57.38 -2.13 -14.12
CA LEU A 165 58.48 -1.53 -13.35
C LEU A 165 59.25 -2.60 -12.56
N ASP A 166 58.54 -3.57 -11.97
CA ASP A 166 59.14 -4.67 -11.21
C ASP A 166 60.08 -5.51 -12.08
N GLU A 167 59.71 -5.78 -13.34
CA GLU A 167 60.58 -6.46 -14.30
C GLU A 167 61.89 -5.68 -14.57
N LEU A 168 61.82 -4.34 -14.64
CA LEU A 168 62.99 -3.49 -14.85
C LEU A 168 63.91 -3.44 -13.62
N ILE A 169 63.32 -3.47 -12.42
CA ILE A 169 64.06 -3.56 -11.15
C ILE A 169 64.79 -4.90 -11.07
N GLU A 170 64.12 -6.00 -11.42
CA GLU A 170 64.71 -7.34 -11.45
C GLU A 170 65.89 -7.43 -12.45
N ASP A 171 65.71 -6.89 -13.66
CA ASP A 171 66.79 -6.81 -14.67
C ASP A 171 67.99 -5.99 -14.16
N CYS A 172 67.75 -4.90 -13.43
CA CYS A 172 68.80 -4.09 -12.80
C CYS A 172 69.62 -4.90 -11.77
N TYR A 173 68.94 -5.63 -10.86
CA TYR A 173 69.60 -6.49 -9.88
C TYR A 173 70.43 -7.61 -10.53
N ASN A 174 69.90 -8.21 -11.61
CA ASN A 174 70.60 -9.23 -12.36
C ASN A 174 71.89 -8.68 -13.00
N LYS A 175 71.82 -7.52 -13.66
CA LYS A 175 73.00 -6.84 -14.24
C LYS A 175 74.04 -6.43 -13.18
N LYS A 176 73.60 -5.96 -12.01
CA LYS A 176 74.46 -5.66 -10.86
C LYS A 176 75.18 -6.93 -10.36
N ALA A 177 74.47 -8.04 -10.23
CA ALA A 177 75.03 -9.31 -9.80
C ALA A 177 76.07 -9.86 -10.79
N GLU A 178 75.81 -9.77 -12.09
CA GLU A 178 76.78 -10.13 -13.13
C GLU A 178 78.03 -9.25 -13.07
N PHE A 179 77.87 -7.93 -12.92
CA PHE A 179 78.98 -7.00 -12.75
C PHE A 179 79.85 -7.36 -11.53
N LEU A 180 79.25 -7.65 -10.38
CA LEU A 180 79.96 -8.07 -9.17
C LEU A 180 80.68 -9.42 -9.35
N ARG A 181 80.10 -10.36 -10.11
CA ARG A 181 80.77 -11.63 -10.46
C ARG A 181 82.01 -11.41 -11.33
N THR A 182 81.96 -10.45 -12.27
CA THR A 182 83.15 -10.10 -13.07
C THR A 182 84.24 -9.44 -12.23
N LEU A 183 83.90 -8.58 -11.26
CA LEU A 183 84.83 -7.99 -10.30
C LEU A 183 85.49 -9.05 -9.40
N LYS A 184 84.71 -10.03 -8.93
CA LYS A 184 85.20 -11.11 -8.07
C LYS A 184 86.16 -12.05 -8.80
N LYS A 185 85.98 -12.24 -10.12
CA LYS A 185 86.86 -13.07 -10.94
C LYS A 185 88.22 -12.42 -11.24
N VAL A 186 88.29 -11.09 -11.17
CA VAL A 186 89.54 -10.29 -11.33
C VAL A 186 90.33 -10.18 -10.01
N THR A 187 89.68 -10.40 -8.86
CA THR A 187 90.30 -10.25 -7.52
C THR A 187 90.70 -11.58 -6.86
N SER A 188 90.44 -12.73 -7.50
CA SER A 188 90.69 -14.06 -6.95
C SER A 188 91.93 -14.79 -7.51
N GLU A 189 92.83 -14.10 -8.23
CA GLU A 189 94.11 -14.67 -8.72
C GLU A 189 95.35 -14.20 -7.93
N GLU A 190 95.20 -13.33 -6.94
CA GLU A 190 96.26 -13.00 -5.97
C GLU A 190 95.75 -13.29 -4.55
N VAL A 191 96.57 -13.96 -3.73
CA VAL A 191 96.37 -14.22 -2.30
C VAL A 191 95.49 -15.44 -1.96
N ILE A 192 96.07 -16.66 -1.96
CA ILE A 192 95.98 -17.62 -0.83
C ILE A 192 97.23 -18.52 -0.83
N GLU A 193 98.25 -18.08 -0.09
CA GLU A 193 99.39 -18.89 0.40
C GLU A 193 99.35 -18.85 1.94
N SER A 194 99.66 -19.97 2.59
CA SER A 194 99.86 -20.19 4.05
C SER A 194 98.61 -20.45 4.92
N LEU A 195 98.56 -21.33 5.93
CA LEU A 195 99.49 -22.32 6.51
C LEU A 195 98.69 -23.20 7.52
N THR A 196 98.88 -24.52 7.43
CA THR A 196 99.09 -25.55 8.50
C THR A 196 98.41 -25.51 9.89
N GLU A 197 97.80 -26.66 10.23
CA GLU A 197 97.70 -27.31 11.57
C GLU A 197 99.04 -27.29 12.37
N PRO A 198 99.09 -27.38 13.73
CA PRO A 198 98.99 -28.69 14.41
C PRO A 198 98.51 -28.73 15.90
N LYS A 199 98.21 -29.98 16.29
CA LYS A 199 98.03 -30.58 17.64
C LYS A 199 99.10 -30.16 18.67
N VAL A 200 98.82 -30.39 19.97
CA VAL A 200 99.66 -31.23 20.89
C VAL A 200 99.19 -31.27 22.38
N SER A 201 99.15 -32.52 22.87
CA SER A 201 99.45 -33.14 24.20
C SER A 201 98.71 -32.89 25.52
N GLU A 202 98.60 -34.03 26.21
CA GLU A 202 98.08 -34.39 27.52
C GLU A 202 99.02 -34.12 28.70
N SER A 203 98.48 -33.65 29.82
CA SER A 203 98.98 -33.84 31.20
C SER A 203 97.98 -33.17 32.15
N GLU A 204 97.30 -33.93 33.04
CA GLU A 204 96.67 -33.48 34.33
C GLU A 204 95.49 -34.40 34.74
N GLU A 205 95.66 -35.68 35.04
CA GLU A 205 94.51 -36.56 35.39
C GLU A 205 93.97 -36.42 36.82
N GLY A 206 94.71 -35.84 37.77
CA GLY A 206 94.23 -35.64 39.16
C GLY A 206 93.47 -34.34 39.44
N LEU A 207 93.68 -33.30 38.60
CA LEU A 207 92.93 -32.03 38.63
C LEU A 207 91.74 -32.03 37.65
N LYS A 208 91.73 -32.99 36.70
CA LYS A 208 90.64 -33.18 35.75
C LYS A 208 89.38 -33.72 36.40
N GLU A 209 89.44 -34.59 37.40
CA GLU A 209 88.22 -35.20 37.96
C GLU A 209 87.34 -34.20 38.74
N GLU A 210 87.95 -33.27 39.47
CA GLU A 210 87.24 -32.23 40.23
C GLU A 210 86.78 -31.08 39.31
N LYS A 211 87.62 -30.68 38.34
CA LYS A 211 87.22 -29.77 37.25
C LYS A 211 86.13 -30.37 36.36
N LEU A 212 86.14 -31.69 36.13
CA LEU A 212 85.12 -32.40 35.35
C LEU A 212 83.80 -32.47 36.10
N LYS A 213 83.80 -32.69 37.42
CA LYS A 213 82.58 -32.58 38.23
C LYS A 213 82.00 -31.17 38.24
N GLN A 214 82.84 -30.14 38.42
CA GLN A 214 82.38 -28.75 38.34
C GLN A 214 81.86 -28.40 36.94
N PHE A 215 82.53 -28.88 35.89
CA PHE A 215 82.09 -28.71 34.50
C PHE A 215 80.75 -29.41 34.23
N LEU A 216 80.55 -30.62 34.76
CA LEU A 216 79.28 -31.35 34.63
C LEU A 216 78.14 -30.64 35.37
N GLU A 217 78.39 -30.09 36.57
CA GLU A 217 77.39 -29.35 37.33
C GLU A 217 77.01 -28.04 36.63
N VAL A 218 77.99 -27.30 36.11
CA VAL A 218 77.76 -26.09 35.29
C VAL A 218 76.98 -26.43 34.04
N LYS A 219 77.36 -27.49 33.32
CA LYS A 219 76.66 -27.92 32.12
C LYS A 219 75.20 -28.32 32.41
N LYS A 220 74.95 -29.00 33.53
CA LYS A 220 73.59 -29.36 33.94
C LYS A 220 72.75 -28.12 34.24
N GLN A 221 73.32 -27.11 34.92
CA GLN A 221 72.65 -25.83 35.15
C GLN A 221 72.40 -25.07 33.84
N GLU A 222 73.34 -25.11 32.89
CA GLU A 222 73.15 -24.54 31.54
C GLU A 222 72.01 -25.26 30.79
N GLU A 223 71.92 -26.58 30.86
CA GLU A 223 70.83 -27.38 30.28
C GLU A 223 69.47 -27.07 30.90
N GLU A 224 69.38 -26.92 32.23
CA GLU A 224 68.13 -26.55 32.92
C GLU A 224 67.68 -25.12 32.58
N ILE A 225 68.61 -24.16 32.57
CA ILE A 225 68.30 -22.75 32.24
C ILE A 225 67.92 -22.61 30.78
N SER A 226 68.62 -23.31 29.87
CA SER A 226 68.31 -23.27 28.44
C SER A 226 66.97 -23.94 28.13
N SER A 227 66.67 -25.10 28.72
CA SER A 227 65.37 -25.77 28.56
C SER A 227 64.22 -24.85 28.96
N LYS A 228 64.34 -24.20 30.13
CA LYS A 228 63.35 -23.22 30.59
C LYS A 228 63.23 -22.02 29.65
N ALA A 229 64.35 -21.54 29.10
CA ALA A 229 64.32 -20.43 28.16
C ALA A 229 63.58 -20.80 26.86
N TYR A 230 63.80 -22.02 26.33
CA TYR A 230 63.08 -22.51 25.16
C TYR A 230 61.59 -22.71 25.42
N GLU A 231 61.19 -23.25 26.58
CA GLU A 231 59.77 -23.35 26.95
C GLU A 231 59.07 -21.98 26.97
N LEU A 232 59.74 -20.94 27.50
CA LEU A 232 59.20 -19.57 27.49
C LEU A 232 59.08 -19.02 26.06
N LEU A 233 60.05 -19.31 25.19
CA LEU A 233 59.99 -18.91 23.79
C LEU A 233 58.84 -19.60 23.05
N ASP A 234 58.64 -20.90 23.28
CA ASP A 234 57.56 -21.67 22.65
C ASP A 234 56.20 -21.07 23.06
N GLN A 235 55.98 -20.81 24.35
CA GLN A 235 54.78 -20.13 24.84
C GLN A 235 54.61 -18.73 24.23
N ALA A 236 55.70 -17.96 24.13
CA ALA A 236 55.68 -16.64 23.52
C ALA A 236 55.26 -16.70 22.03
N THR A 237 55.74 -17.72 21.29
CA THR A 237 55.33 -17.91 19.89
C THR A 237 53.84 -18.24 19.76
N GLU A 238 53.26 -19.00 20.69
CA GLU A 238 51.83 -19.32 20.70
C GLU A 238 50.96 -18.09 21.01
N LEU A 239 51.36 -17.26 21.97
CA LEU A 239 50.67 -16.01 22.30
C LEU A 239 50.78 -14.99 21.15
N ALA A 240 51.93 -14.92 20.48
CA ALA A 240 52.12 -14.08 19.30
C ALA A 240 51.17 -14.48 18.15
N LYS A 241 51.01 -15.79 17.89
CA LYS A 241 50.03 -16.30 16.92
C LYS A 241 48.59 -15.95 17.28
N SER A 242 48.29 -15.80 18.57
CA SER A 242 46.97 -15.41 19.08
C SER A 242 46.77 -13.89 19.14
N HIS A 243 47.72 -13.10 18.62
CA HIS A 243 47.74 -11.63 18.71
C HIS A 243 47.80 -11.05 20.12
N GLU A 244 48.18 -11.86 21.12
CA GLU A 244 48.41 -11.43 22.49
C GLU A 244 49.83 -10.89 22.65
N TYR A 245 50.17 -9.90 21.82
CA TYR A 245 51.52 -9.37 21.66
C TYR A 245 52.14 -8.86 22.97
N ASP A 246 51.33 -8.27 23.86
CA ASP A 246 51.82 -7.71 25.12
C ASP A 246 52.28 -8.80 26.11
N GLU A 247 51.69 -9.99 26.05
CA GLU A 247 52.07 -11.14 26.88
C GLU A 247 53.21 -11.92 26.24
N ALA A 248 53.17 -12.11 24.91
CA ALA A 248 54.26 -12.69 24.13
C ALA A 248 55.58 -11.94 24.35
N LEU A 249 55.56 -10.60 24.26
CA LEU A 249 56.75 -9.76 24.46
C LEU A 249 57.35 -9.91 25.87
N LYS A 250 56.53 -10.09 26.91
CA LYS A 250 57.02 -10.35 28.27
C LYS A 250 57.77 -11.68 28.36
N LEU A 251 57.22 -12.74 27.79
CA LEU A 251 57.85 -14.07 27.78
C LEU A 251 59.15 -14.08 26.95
N TYR A 252 59.18 -13.37 25.81
CA TYR A 252 60.42 -13.19 25.05
C TYR A 252 61.51 -12.45 25.84
N LEU A 253 61.15 -11.40 26.58
CA LEU A 253 62.08 -10.67 27.45
C LEU A 253 62.61 -11.55 28.60
N GLU A 254 61.75 -12.38 29.20
CA GLU A 254 62.15 -13.34 30.24
C GLU A 254 63.11 -14.40 29.69
N GLY A 255 62.80 -15.00 28.53
CA GLY A 255 63.68 -15.93 27.83
C GLY A 255 65.03 -15.30 27.46
N LEU A 256 65.01 -14.08 26.93
CA LEU A 256 66.22 -13.31 26.60
C LEU A 256 67.11 -13.06 27.82
N ASN A 257 66.53 -12.77 28.98
CA ASN A 257 67.27 -12.61 30.23
C ASN A 257 67.94 -13.92 30.69
N LEU A 258 67.33 -15.09 30.42
CA LEU A 258 67.94 -16.39 30.68
C LEU A 258 69.13 -16.65 29.74
N PHE A 259 69.00 -16.36 28.44
CA PHE A 259 70.12 -16.49 27.49
C PHE A 259 71.27 -15.52 27.76
N LYS A 260 70.98 -14.30 28.26
CA LYS A 260 72.01 -13.36 28.73
C LYS A 260 72.79 -13.91 29.92
N LYS A 261 72.15 -14.63 30.85
CA LYS A 261 72.82 -15.29 31.98
C LYS A 261 73.76 -16.42 31.53
N LEU A 262 73.41 -17.11 30.44
CA LEU A 262 74.24 -18.15 29.80
C LEU A 262 75.34 -17.58 28.89
N ASN A 263 75.35 -16.26 28.65
CA ASN A 263 76.28 -15.58 27.76
C ASN A 263 76.20 -16.05 26.29
N TRP A 264 75.02 -16.51 25.86
CA TRP A 264 74.75 -16.98 24.50
C TRP A 264 74.36 -15.80 23.59
N THR A 265 75.37 -15.11 23.05
CA THR A 265 75.17 -13.84 22.34
C THR A 265 74.38 -13.97 21.03
N TYR A 266 74.45 -15.13 20.37
CA TYR A 266 73.74 -15.38 19.12
C TYR A 266 72.23 -15.47 19.34
N GLU A 267 71.80 -16.24 20.34
CA GLU A 267 70.42 -16.43 20.74
C GLU A 267 69.82 -15.13 21.28
N VAL A 268 70.58 -14.37 22.06
CA VAL A 268 70.17 -13.03 22.52
C VAL A 268 69.87 -12.12 21.35
N LYS A 269 70.77 -12.05 20.35
CA LYS A 269 70.56 -11.22 19.15
C LYS A 269 69.33 -11.67 18.37
N LYS A 270 69.16 -12.98 18.17
CA LYS A 270 68.00 -13.54 17.48
C LYS A 270 66.69 -13.19 18.19
N ILE A 271 66.67 -13.26 19.51
CA ILE A 271 65.47 -12.93 20.29
C ILE A 271 65.20 -11.42 20.26
N ASP A 272 66.23 -10.58 20.38
CA ASP A 272 66.10 -9.13 20.22
C ASP A 272 65.50 -8.77 18.85
N ASP A 273 65.97 -9.40 17.76
CA ASP A 273 65.43 -9.21 16.41
C ASP A 273 63.94 -9.63 16.35
N THR A 274 63.56 -10.74 16.99
CA THR A 274 62.15 -11.18 17.05
C THR A 274 61.26 -10.24 17.88
N ILE A 275 61.77 -9.70 19.00
CA ILE A 275 61.06 -8.71 19.81
C ILE A 275 60.80 -7.46 18.98
N ALA A 276 61.80 -6.96 18.26
CA ALA A 276 61.66 -5.79 17.40
C ALA A 276 60.62 -6.01 16.27
N LEU A 277 60.57 -7.22 15.69
CA LEU A 277 59.56 -7.58 14.70
C LEU A 277 58.14 -7.61 15.32
N LEU A 278 57.98 -8.27 16.47
CA LEU A 278 56.70 -8.35 17.20
C LEU A 278 56.18 -6.98 17.64
N GLU A 279 57.06 -6.07 18.04
CA GLU A 279 56.66 -4.70 18.37
C GLU A 279 56.10 -3.94 17.16
N LYS A 280 56.69 -4.14 15.97
CA LYS A 280 56.16 -3.58 14.72
C LYS A 280 54.80 -4.18 14.38
N GLU A 281 54.65 -5.49 14.46
CA GLU A 281 53.36 -6.17 14.22
C GLU A 281 52.28 -5.69 15.19
N ARG A 282 52.59 -5.58 16.48
CA ARG A 282 51.67 -5.04 17.49
C ARG A 282 51.19 -3.63 17.15
N MET A 283 52.11 -2.76 16.70
CA MET A 283 51.78 -1.39 16.31
C MET A 283 50.84 -1.35 15.11
N VAL A 284 51.11 -2.16 14.08
CA VAL A 284 50.26 -2.28 12.89
C VAL A 284 48.87 -2.82 13.27
N TYR A 285 48.81 -3.87 14.09
CA TYR A 285 47.57 -4.46 14.56
C TYR A 285 46.72 -3.46 15.34
N ARG A 286 47.30 -2.74 16.31
CA ARG A 286 46.58 -1.69 17.07
C ARG A 286 46.05 -0.59 16.16
N LYS A 287 46.84 -0.11 15.20
CA LYS A 287 46.42 0.91 14.22
C LYS A 287 45.26 0.41 13.36
N SER A 288 45.26 -0.86 12.95
CA SER A 288 44.16 -1.48 12.22
C SER A 288 42.89 -1.55 13.07
N LEU A 289 43.02 -1.96 14.34
CA LEU A 289 41.91 -2.05 15.29
C LEU A 289 41.26 -0.68 15.55
N GLU A 290 42.07 0.37 15.70
CA GLU A 290 41.58 1.74 15.87
C GLU A 290 40.89 2.27 14.61
N LYS A 291 41.45 2.00 13.41
CA LYS A 291 40.78 2.31 12.14
C LYS A 291 39.43 1.62 12.03
N ASN A 292 39.31 0.36 12.44
CA ASN A 292 38.05 -0.38 12.40
C ASN A 292 37.01 0.21 13.36
N LYS A 293 37.41 0.58 14.59
CA LYS A 293 36.52 1.26 15.54
C LYS A 293 36.01 2.60 15.01
N VAL A 294 36.86 3.37 14.35
CA VAL A 294 36.45 4.66 13.73
C VAL A 294 35.48 4.43 12.57
N LYS A 295 35.71 3.40 11.74
CA LYS A 295 34.77 3.03 10.66
C LYS A 295 33.42 2.60 11.20
N GLU A 296 33.41 1.74 12.21
CA GLU A 296 32.19 1.27 12.87
C GLU A 296 31.40 2.43 13.51
N ALA A 297 32.08 3.35 14.19
CA ALA A 297 31.45 4.54 14.76
C ALA A 297 30.82 5.45 13.68
N LYS A 298 31.50 5.63 12.54
CA LYS A 298 30.96 6.41 11.41
C LYS A 298 29.74 5.74 10.77
N GLU A 299 29.75 4.42 10.66
CA GLU A 299 28.59 3.69 10.11
C GLU A 299 27.38 3.79 11.04
N ILE A 300 27.59 3.69 12.35
CA ILE A 300 26.53 3.90 13.35
C ILE A 300 25.98 5.33 13.27
N GLU A 301 26.84 6.34 13.14
CA GLU A 301 26.41 7.74 12.99
C GLU A 301 25.58 7.95 11.71
N LYS A 302 26.01 7.35 10.59
CA LYS A 302 25.27 7.39 9.33
C LYS A 302 23.90 6.72 9.45
N GLN A 303 23.83 5.57 10.13
CA GLN A 303 22.56 4.88 10.38
C GLN A 303 21.62 5.74 11.25
N MET A 304 22.14 6.38 12.30
CA MET A 304 21.34 7.28 13.15
C MET A 304 20.79 8.48 12.37
N GLN A 305 21.56 9.06 11.46
CA GLN A 305 21.09 10.16 10.61
C GLN A 305 19.99 9.69 9.64
N GLN A 306 20.11 8.49 9.08
CA GLN A 306 19.07 7.91 8.23
C GLN A 306 17.78 7.64 9.02
N ASP A 307 17.89 7.08 10.22
CA ASP A 307 16.74 6.82 11.08
C ASP A 307 16.01 8.11 11.49
N GLU A 308 16.75 9.20 11.76
CA GLU A 308 16.16 10.52 12.07
C GLU A 308 15.40 11.12 10.88
N ILE A 309 15.92 10.97 9.65
CA ILE A 309 15.23 11.40 8.42
C ILE A 309 13.92 10.61 8.23
N ILE A 310 13.95 9.30 8.45
CA ILE A 310 12.77 8.44 8.35
C ILE A 310 11.71 8.85 9.38
N ASP A 311 12.09 9.07 10.64
CA ASP A 311 11.16 9.49 11.69
C ASP A 311 10.52 10.86 11.38
N GLN A 312 11.30 11.80 10.85
CA GLN A 312 10.79 13.09 10.41
C GLN A 312 9.78 12.96 9.26
N PHE A 313 10.08 12.10 8.27
CA PHE A 313 9.18 11.82 7.15
C PHE A 313 7.85 11.20 7.61
N VAL A 314 7.89 10.22 8.53
CA VAL A 314 6.70 9.59 9.10
C VAL A 314 5.84 10.63 9.84
N LYS A 315 6.44 11.49 10.65
CA LYS A 315 5.74 12.56 11.37
C LYS A 315 5.03 13.55 10.44
N ASP A 316 5.67 13.91 9.33
CA ASP A 316 5.08 14.86 8.37
C ASP A 316 3.97 14.22 7.54
N ARG A 317 4.11 12.94 7.16
CA ARG A 317 3.03 12.16 6.55
C ARG A 317 1.80 12.06 7.46
N GLU A 318 1.97 11.75 8.74
CA GLU A 318 0.85 11.71 9.69
C GLU A 318 0.12 13.07 9.81
N LYS A 319 0.86 14.18 9.79
CA LYS A 319 0.26 15.52 9.83
C LYS A 319 -0.56 15.80 8.58
N GLN A 320 -0.07 15.42 7.40
CA GLN A 320 -0.79 15.56 6.13
C GLN A 320 -2.06 14.72 6.12
N GLU A 321 -2.00 13.46 6.54
CA GLU A 321 -3.18 12.59 6.62
C GLU A 321 -4.22 13.13 7.61
N LYS A 322 -3.80 13.64 8.77
CA LYS A 322 -4.70 14.28 9.75
C LYS A 322 -5.37 15.52 9.16
N LYS A 323 -4.63 16.33 8.39
CA LYS A 323 -5.18 17.52 7.71
C LYS A 323 -6.19 17.13 6.63
N ALA A 324 -5.89 16.14 5.79
CA ALA A 324 -6.79 15.66 4.74
C ALA A 324 -8.08 15.06 5.31
N LYS A 325 -7.98 14.27 6.40
CA LYS A 325 -9.17 13.73 7.10
C LYS A 325 -10.06 14.84 7.66
N LEU A 326 -9.46 15.90 8.21
CA LEU A 326 -10.21 17.04 8.73
C LEU A 326 -10.93 17.82 7.61
N GLU A 327 -10.30 17.96 6.45
CA GLU A 327 -10.88 18.64 5.30
C GLU A 327 -12.07 17.87 4.71
N ARG A 328 -11.93 16.54 4.55
CA ARG A 328 -13.04 15.66 4.14
C ARG A 328 -14.24 15.74 5.11
N LEU A 329 -13.99 15.80 6.42
CA LEU A 329 -15.06 15.94 7.40
C LEU A 329 -15.82 17.27 7.26
N LYS A 330 -15.11 18.36 6.99
CA LYS A 330 -15.74 19.68 6.78
C LYS A 330 -16.58 19.71 5.50
N GLU A 331 -16.12 19.05 4.44
CA GLU A 331 -16.87 18.96 3.19
C GLU A 331 -18.18 18.18 3.38
N ILE A 332 -18.13 17.03 4.06
CA ILE A 332 -19.33 16.24 4.39
C ILE A 332 -20.29 17.04 5.27
N GLU A 333 -19.78 17.79 6.25
CA GLU A 333 -20.63 18.65 7.10
C GLU A 333 -21.30 19.77 6.29
N PHE A 334 -20.58 20.38 5.34
CA PHE A 334 -21.12 21.40 4.46
C PHE A 334 -22.20 20.84 3.53
N GLN A 335 -21.97 19.68 2.93
CA GLN A 335 -22.96 18.99 2.09
C GLN A 335 -24.24 18.68 2.89
N LYS A 336 -24.12 18.19 4.13
CA LYS A 336 -25.29 17.94 5.00
C LYS A 336 -26.08 19.21 5.33
N LEU A 337 -25.39 20.30 5.66
CA LEU A 337 -26.05 21.58 5.92
C LEU A 337 -26.79 22.10 4.69
N GLU A 338 -26.19 21.93 3.51
CA GLU A 338 -26.80 22.27 2.24
C GLU A 338 -28.05 21.41 1.98
N GLU A 339 -27.96 20.08 2.10
CA GLU A 339 -29.11 19.17 1.95
C GLU A 339 -30.26 19.52 2.90
N ASP A 340 -29.96 19.81 4.17
CA ASP A 340 -30.97 20.15 5.16
C ASP A 340 -31.65 21.49 4.85
N PHE A 341 -30.90 22.46 4.34
CA PHE A 341 -31.46 23.71 3.83
C PHE A 341 -32.46 23.47 2.69
N PHE A 342 -32.09 22.63 1.71
CA PHE A 342 -32.99 22.27 0.60
C PHE A 342 -34.23 21.51 1.07
N LYS A 343 -34.08 20.58 2.02
CA LYS A 343 -35.24 19.86 2.61
C LYS A 343 -36.21 20.83 3.26
N VAL A 344 -35.73 21.82 4.01
CA VAL A 344 -36.59 22.85 4.64
C VAL A 344 -37.29 23.69 3.58
N GLN A 345 -36.58 24.10 2.52
CA GLN A 345 -37.17 24.86 1.41
C GLN A 345 -38.29 24.07 0.72
N ILE A 346 -38.04 22.81 0.36
CA ILE A 346 -39.02 21.93 -0.28
C ILE A 346 -40.25 21.73 0.62
N ASN A 347 -40.03 21.46 1.91
CA ASN A 347 -41.12 21.29 2.87
C ASN A 347 -42.00 22.54 2.99
N ASN A 348 -41.39 23.73 3.01
CA ASN A 348 -42.13 24.98 3.06
C ASN A 348 -43.00 25.19 1.80
N MET A 349 -42.46 24.91 0.62
CA MET A 349 -43.20 25.00 -0.64
C MET A 349 -44.33 23.96 -0.71
N ALA A 350 -44.08 22.72 -0.27
CA ALA A 350 -45.09 21.67 -0.24
C ALA A 350 -46.22 22.00 0.74
N ASN A 351 -45.89 22.57 1.91
CA ASN A 351 -46.89 23.04 2.88
C ASN A 351 -47.73 24.19 2.34
N GLU A 352 -47.12 25.15 1.65
CA GLU A 352 -47.84 26.24 0.99
C GLU A 352 -48.85 25.71 -0.03
N ALA A 353 -48.42 24.83 -0.92
CA ALA A 353 -49.28 24.19 -1.92
C ALA A 353 -50.43 23.39 -1.28
N SER A 354 -50.14 22.65 -0.21
CA SER A 354 -51.13 21.86 0.53
C SER A 354 -52.20 22.75 1.19
N ASN A 355 -51.78 23.84 1.82
CA ASN A 355 -52.69 24.80 2.44
C ASN A 355 -53.60 25.46 1.40
N LEU A 356 -53.04 25.88 0.25
CA LEU A 356 -53.83 26.42 -0.86
C LEU A 356 -54.88 25.44 -1.36
N ALA A 357 -54.52 24.16 -1.51
CA ALA A 357 -55.46 23.11 -1.92
C ALA A 357 -56.58 22.93 -0.91
N HIS A 358 -56.24 22.88 0.38
CA HIS A 358 -57.19 22.68 1.46
C HIS A 358 -58.20 23.83 1.58
N ASP A 359 -57.71 25.08 1.54
CA ASP A 359 -58.54 26.27 1.63
C ASP A 359 -59.52 26.37 0.46
N TYR A 360 -59.06 26.02 -0.75
CA TYR A 360 -59.92 25.96 -1.93
C TYR A 360 -60.99 24.88 -1.82
N ASP A 361 -60.65 23.67 -1.38
CA ASP A 361 -61.61 22.58 -1.20
C ASP A 361 -62.70 22.95 -0.18
N ILE A 362 -62.34 23.66 0.90
CA ILE A 362 -63.30 24.20 1.87
C ILE A 362 -64.19 25.27 1.22
N ALA A 363 -63.60 26.23 0.51
CA ALA A 363 -64.33 27.30 -0.15
C ALA A 363 -65.32 26.76 -1.19
N MET A 364 -64.89 25.79 -2.00
CA MET A 364 -65.70 25.15 -3.03
C MET A 364 -66.88 24.38 -2.43
N LYS A 365 -66.66 23.61 -1.36
CA LYS A 365 -67.75 22.91 -0.66
C LYS A 365 -68.78 23.89 -0.06
N LYS A 366 -68.35 25.04 0.45
CA LYS A 366 -69.26 26.07 0.97
C LYS A 366 -70.06 26.71 -0.17
N ALA A 367 -69.40 27.09 -1.26
CA ALA A 367 -70.04 27.71 -2.42
C ALA A 367 -71.11 26.80 -3.03
N ILE A 368 -70.80 25.50 -3.19
CA ILE A 368 -71.77 24.50 -3.70
C ILE A 368 -73.01 24.42 -2.81
N LYS A 369 -72.86 24.47 -1.48
CA LYS A 369 -74.01 24.48 -0.54
C LYS A 369 -74.86 25.74 -0.65
N GLU A 370 -74.26 26.87 -1.01
CA GLU A 370 -74.94 28.16 -1.22
C GLU A 370 -75.50 28.32 -2.65
N GLY A 371 -75.28 27.35 -3.55
CA GLY A 371 -75.64 27.48 -4.97
C GLY A 371 -74.81 28.54 -5.72
N LYS A 372 -73.60 28.84 -5.23
CA LYS A 372 -72.65 29.77 -5.87
C LYS A 372 -71.42 28.99 -6.36
N LEU A 373 -70.71 29.56 -7.33
CA LEU A 373 -69.40 29.06 -7.76
C LEU A 373 -68.29 29.93 -7.16
N VAL A 374 -67.19 29.31 -6.76
CA VAL A 374 -65.95 30.03 -6.40
C VAL A 374 -65.36 30.63 -7.68
N GLU A 375 -65.12 31.93 -7.72
CA GLU A 375 -64.75 32.65 -8.94
C GLU A 375 -63.36 32.25 -9.46
N ASN A 376 -62.38 32.05 -8.57
CA ASN A 376 -60.99 31.78 -8.94
C ASN A 376 -60.55 30.36 -8.60
N CYS A 377 -60.02 29.64 -9.58
CA CYS A 377 -59.45 28.29 -9.41
C CYS A 377 -57.95 28.40 -9.02
N VAL A 378 -57.55 27.81 -7.89
CA VAL A 378 -56.17 27.90 -7.39
C VAL A 378 -55.25 26.77 -7.89
N TYR A 379 -55.81 25.72 -8.50
CA TYR A 379 -55.03 24.57 -8.97
C TYR A 379 -53.86 24.90 -9.91
N PRO A 380 -53.93 25.91 -10.81
CA PRO A 380 -52.78 26.29 -11.62
C PRO A 380 -51.57 26.75 -10.78
N GLN A 381 -51.80 27.49 -9.69
CA GLN A 381 -50.72 27.96 -8.80
C GLN A 381 -50.08 26.79 -8.05
N ILE A 382 -50.89 25.85 -7.57
CA ILE A 382 -50.42 24.63 -6.90
C ILE A 382 -49.53 23.79 -7.84
N ILE A 383 -49.94 23.63 -9.11
CA ILE A 383 -49.15 22.93 -10.13
C ILE A 383 -47.80 23.61 -10.35
N GLU A 384 -47.76 24.94 -10.41
CA GLU A 384 -46.50 25.68 -10.54
C GLU A 384 -45.57 25.48 -9.34
N ILE A 385 -46.09 25.47 -8.11
CA ILE A 385 -45.29 25.23 -6.91
C ILE A 385 -44.66 23.83 -6.95
N TYR A 386 -45.44 22.79 -7.25
CA TYR A 386 -44.92 21.42 -7.32
C TYR A 386 -43.96 21.20 -8.49
N LYS A 387 -44.15 21.87 -9.64
CA LYS A 387 -43.15 21.85 -10.72
C LYS A 387 -41.81 22.44 -10.29
N LYS A 388 -41.83 23.58 -9.58
CA LYS A 388 -40.59 24.18 -9.03
C LYS A 388 -39.90 23.25 -8.04
N ILE A 389 -40.65 22.58 -7.16
CA ILE A 389 -40.08 21.58 -6.24
C ILE A 389 -39.39 20.46 -7.02
N ARG A 390 -40.07 19.89 -8.02
CA ARG A 390 -39.52 18.84 -8.89
C ARG A 390 -38.25 19.30 -9.59
N ASP A 391 -38.22 20.51 -10.14
CA ASP A 391 -37.06 21.02 -10.86
C ASP A 391 -35.86 21.21 -9.91
N ILE A 392 -36.06 21.72 -8.68
CA ILE A 392 -35.01 21.79 -7.63
C ILE A 392 -34.48 20.40 -7.27
N LEU A 393 -35.34 19.39 -7.18
CA LEU A 393 -34.96 18.01 -6.89
C LEU A 393 -34.12 17.39 -8.01
N ILE A 394 -34.46 17.65 -9.27
CA ILE A 394 -33.69 17.18 -10.44
C ILE A 394 -32.32 17.86 -10.47
N GLU A 395 -32.25 19.17 -10.21
CA GLU A 395 -30.98 19.90 -10.13
C GLU A 395 -30.04 19.33 -9.04
N LYS A 396 -30.59 18.72 -8.00
CA LYS A 396 -29.85 18.02 -6.93
C LYS A 396 -29.64 16.53 -7.16
N GLY A 397 -30.14 15.98 -8.27
CA GLY A 397 -30.03 14.56 -8.60
C GLY A 397 -30.96 13.65 -7.78
N TRP A 398 -31.95 14.20 -7.06
CA TRP A 398 -32.92 13.45 -6.27
C TRP A 398 -34.09 12.98 -7.14
N ASN A 399 -33.76 12.12 -8.10
CA ASN A 399 -34.69 11.72 -9.17
C ASN A 399 -35.91 10.93 -8.67
N ASN A 400 -35.73 10.13 -7.61
CA ASN A 400 -36.82 9.34 -7.03
C ASN A 400 -37.86 10.24 -6.36
N GLU A 401 -37.40 11.23 -5.58
CA GLU A 401 -38.24 12.24 -4.95
C GLU A 401 -38.91 13.10 -6.02
N ALA A 402 -38.18 13.49 -7.06
CA ALA A 402 -38.73 14.26 -8.18
C ALA A 402 -39.90 13.52 -8.84
N ALA A 403 -39.81 12.19 -9.02
CA ALA A 403 -40.88 11.38 -9.60
C ALA A 403 -42.18 11.42 -8.75
N ILE A 404 -42.06 11.41 -7.41
CA ILE A 404 -43.22 11.53 -6.51
C ILE A 404 -43.95 12.87 -6.71
N TYR A 405 -43.18 13.96 -6.91
CA TYR A 405 -43.77 15.26 -7.17
C TYR A 405 -44.35 15.39 -8.58
N ASP A 406 -43.81 14.65 -9.56
CA ASP A 406 -44.39 14.58 -10.90
C ASP A 406 -45.78 13.90 -10.88
N ASP A 407 -45.93 12.80 -10.14
CA ASP A 407 -47.23 12.17 -9.90
C ASP A 407 -48.21 13.13 -9.20
N THR A 408 -47.71 13.89 -8.23
CA THR A 408 -48.52 14.91 -7.53
C THR A 408 -48.99 16.01 -8.49
N VAL A 409 -48.12 16.48 -9.38
CA VAL A 409 -48.48 17.43 -10.45
C VAL A 409 -49.59 16.86 -11.32
N ASN A 410 -49.49 15.59 -11.73
CA ASN A 410 -50.49 14.92 -12.56
C ASN A 410 -51.85 14.82 -11.86
N VAL A 411 -51.89 14.53 -10.56
CA VAL A 411 -53.12 14.52 -9.75
C VAL A 411 -53.80 15.90 -9.76
N TYR A 412 -53.04 16.98 -9.59
CA TYR A 412 -53.62 18.33 -9.59
C TYR A 412 -54.05 18.81 -10.98
N ILE A 413 -53.40 18.36 -12.06
CA ILE A 413 -53.88 18.57 -13.43
C ILE A 413 -55.25 17.92 -13.62
N GLN A 414 -55.44 16.68 -13.16
CA GLN A 414 -56.74 16.01 -13.22
C GLN A 414 -57.82 16.75 -12.42
N LYS A 415 -57.49 17.24 -11.21
CA LYS A 415 -58.42 18.05 -10.40
C LYS A 415 -58.81 19.35 -11.09
N LEU A 416 -57.85 20.03 -11.73
CA LEU A 416 -58.12 21.25 -12.51
C LEU A 416 -59.11 20.97 -13.66
N ASP A 417 -58.96 19.85 -14.36
CA ASP A 417 -59.87 19.49 -15.44
C ASP A 417 -61.26 19.07 -14.95
N GLN A 418 -61.35 18.42 -13.78
CA GLN A 418 -62.63 18.17 -13.12
C GLN A 418 -63.34 19.47 -12.74
N ASP A 419 -62.61 20.44 -12.17
CA ASP A 419 -63.13 21.75 -11.80
C ASP A 419 -63.68 22.50 -13.03
N LYS A 420 -62.96 22.48 -14.17
CA LYS A 420 -63.46 23.03 -15.44
C LYS A 420 -64.77 22.40 -15.88
N ARG A 421 -64.89 21.06 -15.78
CA ARG A 421 -66.13 20.34 -16.13
C ARG A 421 -67.29 20.74 -15.22
N ILE A 422 -67.05 20.85 -13.91
CA ILE A 422 -68.07 21.29 -12.94
C ILE A 422 -68.57 22.70 -13.28
N ARG A 423 -67.66 23.62 -13.60
CA ARG A 423 -68.01 24.99 -14.01
C ARG A 423 -68.85 25.01 -15.29
N GLN A 424 -68.53 24.18 -16.28
CA GLN A 424 -69.33 24.05 -17.51
C GLN A 424 -70.75 23.55 -17.23
N ILE A 425 -70.88 22.50 -16.42
CA ILE A 425 -72.19 21.94 -16.04
C ILE A 425 -73.03 22.98 -15.31
N GLU A 426 -72.44 23.77 -14.42
CA GLU A 426 -73.17 24.78 -13.67
C GLU A 426 -73.63 25.95 -14.57
N VAL A 427 -72.80 26.37 -15.52
CA VAL A 427 -73.20 27.35 -16.55
C VAL A 427 -74.37 26.80 -17.39
N GLU A 428 -74.36 25.52 -17.75
CA GLU A 428 -75.48 24.88 -18.44
C GLU A 428 -76.74 24.76 -17.59
N LYS A 429 -76.61 24.43 -16.29
CA LYS A 429 -77.74 24.39 -15.36
C LYS A 429 -78.39 25.76 -15.21
N VAL A 430 -77.60 26.82 -15.05
CA VAL A 430 -78.13 28.19 -15.00
C VAL A 430 -78.85 28.57 -16.29
N LYS A 431 -78.32 28.17 -17.47
CA LYS A 431 -79.01 28.37 -18.76
C LYS A 431 -80.33 27.60 -18.84
N LYS A 432 -80.33 26.31 -18.45
CA LYS A 432 -81.53 25.47 -18.42
C LYS A 432 -82.57 26.00 -17.43
N GLN A 433 -82.16 26.44 -16.25
CA GLN A 433 -83.04 27.02 -15.24
C GLN A 433 -83.71 28.30 -15.77
N LYS A 434 -82.93 29.21 -16.39
CA LYS A 434 -83.49 30.40 -17.06
C LYS A 434 -84.50 30.03 -18.15
N ALA A 435 -84.18 29.05 -19.00
CA ALA A 435 -85.09 28.57 -20.03
C ALA A 435 -86.36 27.94 -19.44
N THR A 436 -86.27 27.18 -18.34
CA THR A 436 -87.45 26.63 -17.66
C THR A 436 -88.27 27.70 -16.95
N GLU A 437 -87.64 28.74 -16.38
CA GLU A 437 -88.34 29.90 -15.80
C GLU A 437 -89.04 30.72 -16.89
N GLU A 438 -88.46 30.81 -18.09
CA GLU A 438 -89.11 31.36 -19.28
C GLU A 438 -90.29 30.50 -19.73
N LEU A 439 -90.15 29.17 -19.77
CA LEU A 439 -91.25 28.24 -20.10
C LEU A 439 -92.36 28.20 -19.04
N LEU A 440 -92.03 28.31 -17.75
CA LEU A 440 -92.98 28.42 -16.64
C LEU A 440 -93.74 29.75 -16.64
N LYS A 441 -93.18 30.81 -17.25
CA LYS A 441 -93.96 32.02 -17.59
C LYS A 441 -94.98 31.77 -18.71
N PHE A 442 -94.81 30.73 -19.53
CA PHE A 442 -95.74 30.34 -20.60
C PHE A 442 -96.77 29.26 -20.18
N GLN A 443 -96.53 28.48 -19.12
CA GLN A 443 -97.43 27.40 -18.66
C GLN A 443 -98.02 27.69 -17.27
N LYS A 444 -98.72 28.83 -17.16
CA LYS A 444 -99.65 29.11 -16.07
C LYS A 444 -101.10 28.82 -16.50
N GLU A 445 -101.31 27.71 -17.19
CA GLU A 445 -102.61 27.07 -17.42
C GLU A 445 -102.35 25.58 -17.65
N ASP A 446 -103.00 24.77 -16.82
CA ASP A 446 -103.17 23.31 -16.87
C ASP A 446 -101.93 22.41 -16.72
N LEU A 447 -101.77 21.76 -15.54
CA LEU A 447 -102.25 20.39 -15.33
C LEU A 447 -101.71 19.76 -14.03
N GLU A 448 -102.63 19.03 -13.39
CA GLU A 448 -102.54 18.23 -12.18
C GLU A 448 -102.24 16.73 -12.48
N ILE A 449 -101.63 16.04 -11.49
CA ILE A 449 -101.75 14.61 -11.10
C ILE A 449 -100.79 13.51 -11.63
N SER A 450 -100.25 12.76 -10.63
CA SER A 450 -99.79 11.35 -10.55
C SER A 450 -98.50 10.95 -11.31
N GLY A 451 -97.57 10.16 -10.79
CA GLY A 451 -97.56 9.24 -9.64
C GLY A 451 -97.41 7.80 -10.13
N ASP A 452 -96.18 7.28 -10.26
CA ASP A 452 -95.90 5.84 -10.21
C ASP A 452 -94.40 5.56 -9.97
N VAL A 453 -94.06 4.86 -8.88
CA VAL A 453 -92.70 4.46 -8.48
C VAL A 453 -92.63 2.94 -8.54
N GLY A 454 -91.98 2.41 -9.57
CA GLY A 454 -91.73 0.97 -9.74
C GLY A 454 -90.61 0.46 -8.81
N PRO A 455 -90.67 -0.80 -8.36
CA PRO A 455 -89.79 -1.32 -7.32
C PRO A 455 -88.43 -1.74 -7.88
N ILE A 456 -87.40 -0.92 -7.65
CA ILE A 456 -85.99 -1.28 -7.75
C ILE A 456 -85.48 -1.48 -6.31
N SER A 457 -85.64 -2.68 -5.73
CA SER A 457 -85.14 -2.89 -4.34
C SER A 457 -84.55 -4.27 -4.05
N THR A 458 -84.38 -5.16 -5.02
CA THR A 458 -83.82 -6.50 -4.73
C THR A 458 -82.36 -6.69 -5.14
N LEU A 459 -81.82 -5.86 -6.05
CA LEU A 459 -80.40 -5.92 -6.45
C LEU A 459 -79.49 -5.10 -5.53
N ASP A 460 -79.89 -3.86 -5.22
CA ASP A 460 -79.13 -2.90 -4.41
C ASP A 460 -78.92 -3.38 -2.95
N GLU A 461 -79.90 -4.10 -2.40
CA GLU A 461 -79.78 -4.65 -1.04
C GLU A 461 -78.81 -5.85 -0.96
N THR A 462 -78.61 -6.58 -2.06
CA THR A 462 -77.64 -7.69 -2.11
C THR A 462 -76.20 -7.20 -2.26
N GLU A 463 -75.98 -6.13 -3.01
CA GLU A 463 -74.65 -5.49 -3.15
C GLU A 463 -74.23 -4.83 -1.85
N ARG A 464 -75.14 -4.10 -1.18
CA ARG A 464 -74.88 -3.49 0.12
C ARG A 464 -74.55 -4.53 1.21
N LYS A 465 -75.19 -5.70 1.19
CA LYS A 465 -74.85 -6.81 2.11
C LYS A 465 -73.45 -7.37 1.85
N ARG A 466 -73.04 -7.49 0.58
CA ARG A 466 -71.68 -7.92 0.21
C ARG A 466 -70.63 -6.89 0.61
N GLU A 467 -70.88 -5.60 0.42
CA GLU A 467 -69.96 -4.53 0.85
C GLU A 467 -69.73 -4.53 2.36
N ILE A 468 -70.80 -4.69 3.14
CA ILE A 468 -70.70 -4.79 4.61
C ILE A 468 -69.89 -6.03 5.01
N GLU A 469 -70.08 -7.17 4.33
CA GLU A 469 -69.33 -8.39 4.59
C GLU A 469 -67.83 -8.24 4.27
N ILE A 470 -67.51 -7.61 3.12
CA ILE A 470 -66.12 -7.31 2.73
C ILE A 470 -65.48 -6.34 3.73
N GLN A 471 -66.21 -5.32 4.17
CA GLN A 471 -65.69 -4.36 5.14
C GLN A 471 -65.42 -5.01 6.50
N ASN A 472 -66.32 -5.90 6.95
CA ASN A 472 -66.11 -6.65 8.19
C ASN A 472 -64.91 -7.59 8.09
N LEU A 473 -64.70 -8.24 6.94
CA LEU A 473 -63.52 -9.06 6.68
C LEU A 473 -62.23 -8.21 6.75
N ARG A 474 -62.21 -7.05 6.08
CA ARG A 474 -61.06 -6.12 6.11
C ARG A 474 -60.71 -5.70 7.53
N ASN A 475 -61.70 -5.23 8.29
CA ASN A 475 -61.49 -4.82 9.68
C ASN A 475 -60.93 -5.97 10.55
N ASN A 476 -61.37 -7.21 10.31
CA ASN A 476 -60.86 -8.37 11.03
C ASN A 476 -59.41 -8.70 10.64
N LEU A 477 -59.08 -8.67 9.35
CA LEU A 477 -57.72 -8.89 8.85
C LEU A 477 -56.75 -7.82 9.37
N ASP A 478 -57.18 -6.56 9.42
CA ASP A 478 -56.39 -5.46 9.98
C ASP A 478 -56.13 -5.67 11.47
N ALA A 479 -57.16 -6.08 12.24
CA ALA A 479 -57.00 -6.37 13.66
C ALA A 479 -56.02 -7.53 13.91
N MET A 480 -56.07 -8.59 13.10
CA MET A 480 -55.15 -9.72 13.17
C MET A 480 -53.71 -9.31 12.82
N THR A 481 -53.54 -8.55 11.74
CA THR A 481 -52.23 -8.05 11.30
C THR A 481 -51.60 -7.14 12.35
N ASN A 482 -52.36 -6.17 12.87
CA ASN A 482 -51.91 -5.28 13.94
C ASN A 482 -51.51 -6.05 15.21
N ARG A 483 -52.25 -7.11 15.57
CA ARG A 483 -51.90 -7.97 16.70
C ARG A 483 -50.57 -8.69 16.47
N ALA A 484 -50.38 -9.28 15.29
CA ALA A 484 -49.15 -9.97 14.92
C ALA A 484 -47.93 -9.03 14.94
N GLU A 485 -48.06 -7.84 14.35
CA GLU A 485 -46.98 -6.84 14.34
C GLU A 485 -46.63 -6.33 15.73
N ARG A 486 -47.64 -6.10 16.59
CA ARG A 486 -47.40 -5.68 17.96
C ARG A 486 -46.59 -6.73 18.73
N LEU A 487 -46.96 -8.00 18.63
CA LEU A 487 -46.22 -9.11 19.25
C LEU A 487 -44.77 -9.18 18.75
N ALA A 488 -44.57 -8.98 17.43
CA ALA A 488 -43.23 -8.98 16.85
C ALA A 488 -42.37 -7.82 17.38
N ARG A 489 -42.92 -6.60 17.43
CA ARG A 489 -42.19 -5.40 17.89
C ARG A 489 -41.85 -5.46 19.38
N GLU A 490 -42.79 -5.87 20.22
CA GLU A 490 -42.56 -6.04 21.66
C GLU A 490 -41.42 -7.03 21.93
N TYR A 491 -41.37 -8.10 21.13
CA TYR A 491 -40.32 -9.11 21.23
C TYR A 491 -38.97 -8.63 20.70
N ASP A 492 -38.93 -7.97 19.54
CA ASP A 492 -37.70 -7.39 18.97
C ASP A 492 -37.07 -6.36 19.94
N VAL A 493 -37.88 -5.56 20.63
CA VAL A 493 -37.42 -4.64 21.68
C VAL A 493 -36.85 -5.41 22.88
N ALA A 494 -37.49 -6.49 23.30
CA ALA A 494 -36.99 -7.29 24.42
C ALA A 494 -35.67 -8.01 24.10
N LEU A 495 -35.49 -8.48 22.86
CA LEU A 495 -34.21 -9.04 22.38
C LEU A 495 -33.09 -8.00 22.40
N ARG A 496 -33.36 -6.76 21.96
CA ARG A 496 -32.38 -5.66 22.04
C ARG A 496 -31.98 -5.30 23.47
N GLN A 497 -32.86 -5.56 24.43
CA GLN A 497 -32.59 -5.39 25.86
C GLN A 497 -31.91 -6.61 26.51
N GLY A 498 -31.56 -7.64 25.72
CA GLY A 498 -30.90 -8.86 26.20
C GLY A 498 -31.82 -9.81 26.99
N ARG A 499 -33.14 -9.67 26.90
CA ARG A 499 -34.10 -10.50 27.66
C ARG A 499 -34.45 -11.79 26.93
N PHE A 500 -33.51 -12.74 26.90
CA PHE A 500 -33.70 -14.04 26.22
C PHE A 500 -34.64 -15.02 26.94
N GLU A 501 -34.99 -14.74 28.20
CA GLU A 501 -35.91 -15.56 29.01
C GLU A 501 -37.35 -15.59 28.48
N LEU A 502 -37.75 -14.59 27.69
CA LEU A 502 -39.10 -14.52 27.13
C LEU A 502 -39.35 -15.66 26.14
N LYS A 503 -40.55 -16.23 26.17
CA LYS A 503 -40.97 -17.26 25.20
C LYS A 503 -41.08 -16.64 23.80
N CYS A 504 -40.47 -17.28 22.81
CA CYS A 504 -40.51 -16.86 21.41
C CYS A 504 -41.97 -16.77 20.90
N PRO A 505 -42.45 -15.59 20.44
CA PRO A 505 -43.83 -15.40 20.00
C PRO A 505 -44.04 -15.66 18.52
N TYR A 506 -42.97 -15.89 17.74
CA TYR A 506 -43.07 -16.16 16.29
C TYR A 506 -44.03 -17.31 15.93
N PRO A 507 -44.14 -18.42 16.68
CA PRO A 507 -45.13 -19.46 16.42
C PRO A 507 -46.59 -18.97 16.53
N GLU A 508 -46.88 -18.03 17.44
CA GLU A 508 -48.22 -17.44 17.57
C GLU A 508 -48.50 -16.50 16.39
N ILE A 509 -47.51 -15.69 16.01
CA ILE A 509 -47.60 -14.78 14.85
C ILE A 509 -47.85 -15.56 13.56
N ILE A 510 -47.14 -16.66 13.34
CA ILE A 510 -47.32 -17.52 12.16
C ILE A 510 -48.75 -18.06 12.13
N LYS A 511 -49.30 -18.54 13.26
CA LYS A 511 -50.69 -19.01 13.34
C LYS A 511 -51.71 -17.91 13.02
N ILE A 512 -51.46 -16.67 13.44
CA ILE A 512 -52.33 -15.53 13.10
C ILE A 512 -52.35 -15.33 11.58
N TYR A 513 -51.19 -15.33 10.93
CA TYR A 513 -51.14 -15.17 9.47
C TYR A 513 -51.69 -16.37 8.69
N GLU A 514 -51.54 -17.60 9.20
CA GLU A 514 -52.19 -18.78 8.61
C GLU A 514 -53.72 -18.69 8.66
N GLN A 515 -54.27 -18.20 9.78
CA GLN A 515 -55.71 -17.97 9.91
C GLN A 515 -56.19 -16.84 8.99
N ALA A 516 -55.45 -15.72 8.91
CA ALA A 516 -55.75 -14.64 7.99
C ALA A 516 -55.74 -15.11 6.52
N ARG A 517 -54.70 -15.88 6.14
CA ARG A 517 -54.60 -16.50 4.80
C ARG A 517 -55.80 -17.39 4.50
N LYS A 518 -56.26 -18.20 5.46
CA LYS A 518 -57.43 -19.07 5.30
C LYS A 518 -58.72 -18.27 5.07
N MET A 519 -58.96 -17.20 5.84
CA MET A 519 -60.14 -16.33 5.67
C MET A 519 -60.19 -15.66 4.30
N VAL A 520 -59.03 -15.24 3.80
CA VAL A 520 -58.88 -14.62 2.48
C VAL A 520 -59.05 -15.62 1.35
N LEU A 521 -58.51 -16.84 1.50
CA LEU A 521 -58.65 -17.93 0.53
C LEU A 521 -60.12 -18.33 0.37
N GLU A 522 -60.90 -18.37 1.46
CA GLU A 522 -62.35 -18.64 1.43
C GLU A 522 -63.15 -17.58 0.64
N LYS A 523 -62.56 -16.40 0.40
CA LYS A 523 -63.17 -15.28 -0.34
C LYS A 523 -62.56 -15.05 -1.73
N ASN A 524 -61.67 -15.94 -2.19
CA ASN A 524 -60.98 -15.88 -3.48
C ASN A 524 -60.20 -14.57 -3.72
N LEU A 525 -59.58 -14.03 -2.66
CA LEU A 525 -58.75 -12.82 -2.73
C LEU A 525 -57.27 -13.22 -2.92
N GLU A 526 -56.89 -13.57 -4.14
CA GLU A 526 -55.58 -14.19 -4.45
C GLU A 526 -54.37 -13.31 -4.07
N THR A 527 -54.50 -11.99 -4.24
CA THR A 527 -53.45 -11.02 -3.91
C THR A 527 -53.09 -11.04 -2.42
N GLU A 528 -54.09 -11.04 -1.55
CA GLU A 528 -53.91 -11.06 -0.11
C GLU A 528 -53.41 -12.43 0.38
N VAL A 529 -53.78 -13.53 -0.31
CA VAL A 529 -53.21 -14.87 -0.03
C VAL A 529 -51.70 -14.88 -0.25
N ALA A 530 -51.22 -14.26 -1.33
CA ALA A 530 -49.80 -14.14 -1.62
C ALA A 530 -49.06 -13.30 -0.56
N ILE A 531 -49.65 -12.17 -0.15
CA ILE A 531 -49.11 -11.30 0.91
C ILE A 531 -48.96 -12.08 2.22
N PHE A 532 -50.02 -12.76 2.68
CA PHE A 532 -49.97 -13.51 3.95
C PHE A 532 -49.02 -14.72 3.87
N SER A 533 -48.89 -15.35 2.71
CA SER A 533 -47.90 -16.42 2.50
C SER A 533 -46.46 -15.90 2.61
N SER A 534 -46.17 -14.73 2.05
CA SER A 534 -44.86 -14.07 2.18
C SER A 534 -44.56 -13.73 3.65
N GLN A 535 -45.53 -13.20 4.39
CA GLN A 535 -45.37 -12.91 5.82
C GLN A 535 -45.09 -14.18 6.65
N ILE A 536 -45.80 -15.29 6.38
CA ILE A 536 -45.53 -16.59 7.02
C ILE A 536 -44.08 -17.02 6.78
N ILE A 537 -43.57 -16.92 5.54
CA ILE A 537 -42.19 -17.26 5.21
C ILE A 537 -41.20 -16.36 5.97
N ALA A 538 -41.44 -15.05 6.00
CA ALA A 538 -40.59 -14.09 6.71
C ALA A 538 -40.49 -14.40 8.22
N TYR A 539 -41.61 -14.70 8.87
CA TYR A 539 -41.62 -15.03 10.29
C TYR A 539 -41.06 -16.41 10.62
N ASN A 540 -41.16 -17.39 9.72
CA ASN A 540 -40.43 -18.66 9.85
C ASN A 540 -38.90 -18.44 9.85
N LYS A 541 -38.39 -17.61 8.92
CA LYS A 541 -36.96 -17.25 8.89
C LYS A 541 -36.52 -16.52 10.18
N LYS A 542 -37.35 -15.62 10.73
CA LYS A 542 -37.08 -14.96 12.02
C LYS A 542 -37.05 -15.96 13.18
N MET A 543 -37.97 -16.92 13.20
CA MET A 543 -38.01 -17.98 14.21
C MET A 543 -36.75 -18.85 14.18
N GLU A 544 -36.28 -19.27 13.01
CA GLU A 544 -35.03 -20.03 12.86
C GLU A 544 -33.81 -19.24 13.36
N LYS A 545 -33.75 -17.93 13.05
CA LYS A 545 -32.68 -17.05 13.57
C LYS A 545 -32.71 -16.94 15.09
N ASP A 546 -33.89 -16.80 15.69
CA ASP A 546 -34.07 -16.75 17.15
C ASP A 546 -33.61 -18.05 17.82
N ILE A 547 -33.93 -19.21 17.25
CA ILE A 547 -33.46 -20.52 17.74
C ILE A 547 -31.93 -20.57 17.74
N LYS A 548 -31.28 -20.14 16.65
CA LYS A 548 -29.80 -20.09 16.55
C LYS A 548 -29.19 -19.12 17.57
N LEU A 549 -29.78 -17.93 17.74
CA LEU A 549 -29.31 -16.95 18.73
C LEU A 549 -29.39 -17.50 20.16
N ARG A 550 -30.47 -18.20 20.51
CA ARG A 550 -30.61 -18.83 21.83
C ARG A 550 -29.62 -19.97 22.05
N GLN A 551 -29.26 -20.73 21.00
CA GLN A 551 -28.22 -21.75 21.10
C GLN A 551 -26.85 -21.13 21.42
N ILE A 552 -26.47 -20.06 20.69
CA ILE A 552 -25.22 -19.34 20.92
C ILE A 552 -25.17 -18.73 22.33
N GLU A 553 -26.28 -18.17 22.80
CA GLU A 553 -26.34 -17.57 24.14
C GLU A 553 -26.31 -18.63 25.26
N ALA A 554 -26.83 -19.84 25.02
CA ALA A 554 -26.76 -20.94 25.97
C ALA A 554 -25.36 -21.60 26.04
N GLU A 555 -24.51 -21.38 25.04
CA GLU A 555 -23.13 -21.87 25.00
C GLU A 555 -22.13 -20.93 25.71
N LYS A 556 -22.52 -19.68 26.00
CA LYS A 556 -21.74 -18.73 26.81
C LYS A 556 -21.99 -18.93 28.30
#